data_AF-A0A811VGK9-F1
#
_entry.id   AF-A0A811VGK9-F1
#
_cell.length_a   1.000
_cell.length_b   1.000
_cell.length_c   1.000
_cell.angle_alpha   90.00
_cell.angle_beta   90.00
_cell.angle_gamma   90.00
#
_symmetry.space_group_name_H-M   'P 1'
#
loop_
_entity.id
_entity.type
_entity.pdbx_description
1 polymer ?
#
loop_
_entity_poly.entity_id
_entity_poly.type
_entity_poly.pdbx_seq_one_letter_code
_entity_poly.pdbx_strand_id
1 'polypeptide(L)'
;MPGRKHIIPHIVNPDLEQERHGASFRVDEFARWWHGGAAKLRFKRELEQEMFNDMTEHNTLLHYKSHEEISEIALRQSLEVAKKLRAMQQRINPGGNDIWP
;
A
#
# COMPACT_ATOMS: atom_id res chain seq x y z
N MET A 1 18.53 -19.04 -17.43
CA MET A 1 18.06 -17.83 -16.74
C MET A 1 17.99 -18.13 -15.25
N PRO A 2 18.99 -17.77 -14.42
CA PRO A 2 18.91 -18.04 -12.99
C PRO A 2 17.87 -17.10 -12.36
N GLY A 3 16.87 -17.69 -11.73
CA GLY A 3 15.79 -16.97 -11.06
C GLY A 3 16.33 -16.05 -9.97
N ARG A 4 15.81 -14.83 -9.92
CA ARG A 4 16.09 -13.87 -8.84
C ARG A 4 15.69 -14.53 -7.51
N LYS A 5 16.66 -14.97 -6.71
CA LYS A 5 16.44 -15.31 -5.31
C LYS A 5 15.97 -14.03 -4.61
N HIS A 6 14.78 -14.06 -4.02
CA HIS A 6 14.33 -12.98 -3.14
C HIS A 6 15.33 -12.89 -1.97
N ILE A 7 16.10 -11.79 -1.92
CA ILE A 7 17.14 -11.56 -0.91
C ILE A 7 16.53 -11.19 0.45
N ILE A 8 15.25 -10.82 0.46
CA ILE A 8 14.53 -10.44 1.68
C ILE A 8 13.92 -11.71 2.29
N PRO A 9 14.33 -12.12 3.51
CA PRO A 9 13.72 -13.24 4.19
C PRO A 9 12.24 -12.93 4.48
N HIS A 10 11.35 -13.89 4.29
CA HIS A 10 9.95 -13.80 4.77
C HIS A 10 9.85 -13.88 6.31
N ILE A 11 11.00 -13.99 6.99
CA ILE A 11 11.12 -14.16 8.43
C ILE A 11 11.07 -12.78 9.06
N VAL A 12 10.11 -12.58 9.96
CA VAL A 12 10.00 -11.37 10.78
C VAL A 12 11.20 -11.31 11.72
N ASN A 13 11.74 -10.11 11.96
CA ASN A 13 12.78 -9.92 12.98
C ASN A 13 12.28 -10.49 14.34
N PRO A 14 13.02 -11.41 14.99
CA PRO A 14 12.62 -12.01 16.26
C PRO A 14 12.22 -11.01 17.35
N ASP A 15 12.90 -9.85 17.43
CA ASP A 15 12.57 -8.81 18.40
C ASP A 15 11.17 -8.23 18.12
N LEU A 16 10.86 -7.95 16.85
CA LEU A 16 9.53 -7.49 16.45
C LEU A 16 8.45 -8.57 16.68
N GLU A 17 8.81 -9.84 16.50
CA GLU A 17 7.89 -10.94 16.75
C GLU A 17 7.58 -11.08 18.25
N GLN A 18 8.58 -10.92 19.12
CA GLN A 18 8.40 -10.89 20.56
C GLN A 18 7.47 -9.73 20.99
N GLU A 19 7.67 -8.53 20.44
CA GLU A 19 6.78 -7.39 20.72
C GLU A 19 5.34 -7.64 20.23
N ARG A 20 5.16 -8.30 19.08
CA ARG A 20 3.83 -8.69 18.58
C ARG A 20 3.14 -9.69 19.49
N HIS A 21 3.88 -10.66 20.05
CA HIS A 21 3.33 -11.62 21.01
C HIS A 21 2.91 -10.98 22.33
N GLY A 22 3.47 -9.83 22.69
CA GLY A 22 3.07 -9.06 23.86
C GLY A 22 1.69 -8.38 23.73
N ALA A 23 1.07 -8.38 22.53
CA ALA A 23 -0.22 -7.73 22.33
C ALA A 23 -1.35 -8.42 23.12
N SER A 24 -2.01 -7.66 24.00
CA SER A 24 -3.13 -8.13 24.82
C SER A 24 -4.50 -8.05 24.14
N PHE A 25 -4.54 -7.68 22.87
CA PHE A 25 -5.77 -7.49 22.10
C PHE A 25 -5.63 -8.08 20.69
N ARG A 26 -6.77 -8.34 20.05
CA ARG A 26 -6.81 -8.83 18.68
C ARG A 26 -6.61 -7.68 17.72
N VAL A 27 -5.45 -7.65 17.07
CA VAL A 27 -5.06 -6.60 16.11
C VAL A 27 -6.09 -6.43 14.99
N ASP A 28 -6.67 -7.52 14.49
CA ASP A 28 -7.67 -7.43 13.41
C ASP A 28 -9.00 -6.83 13.90
N GLU A 29 -9.41 -7.09 15.14
CA GLU A 29 -10.61 -6.45 15.72
C GLU A 29 -10.38 -4.96 15.94
N PHE A 30 -9.21 -4.60 16.46
CA PHE A 30 -8.81 -3.20 16.60
C PHE A 30 -8.78 -2.50 15.24
N ALA A 31 -8.19 -3.11 14.21
CA ALA A 31 -8.13 -2.54 12.87
C ALA A 31 -9.53 -2.34 12.27
N ARG A 32 -10.44 -3.31 12.46
CA ARG A 32 -11.83 -3.16 12.00
C ARG A 32 -12.52 -2.02 12.72
N TRP A 33 -12.36 -1.90 14.03
CA TRP A 33 -12.90 -0.80 14.82
C TRP A 33 -12.34 0.55 14.35
N TRP A 34 -11.01 0.65 14.22
CA TRP A 34 -10.29 1.87 13.82
C TRP A 34 -10.73 2.38 12.44
N HIS A 35 -10.90 1.48 11.47
CA HIS A 35 -11.29 1.83 10.11
C HIS A 35 -12.82 1.93 9.92
N GLY A 36 -13.63 1.84 10.98
CA GLY A 36 -15.08 2.00 10.91
C GLY A 36 -15.81 0.81 10.28
N GLY A 37 -15.25 -0.39 10.41
CA GLY A 37 -15.86 -1.66 10.02
C GLY A 37 -15.00 -2.52 9.11
N ALA A 38 -15.37 -3.79 9.00
CA ALA A 38 -14.64 -4.77 8.19
C ALA A 38 -14.65 -4.44 6.68
N ALA A 39 -15.74 -3.87 6.17
CA ALA A 39 -15.84 -3.49 4.76
C ALA A 39 -14.84 -2.37 4.39
N LYS A 40 -14.76 -1.32 5.22
CA LYS A 40 -13.82 -0.20 5.01
C LYS A 40 -12.37 -0.64 5.16
N LEU A 41 -12.06 -1.50 6.14
CA LEU A 41 -10.73 -2.09 6.28
C LEU A 41 -10.34 -2.93 5.07
N ARG A 42 -11.25 -3.77 4.57
CA ARG A 42 -11.00 -4.60 3.38
C ARG A 42 -10.74 -3.73 2.16
N PHE A 43 -11.60 -2.75 1.90
CA PHE A 43 -11.43 -1.82 0.78
C PHE A 43 -10.10 -1.06 0.85
N LYS A 44 -9.73 -0.55 2.03
CA LYS A 44 -8.43 0.10 2.25
C LYS A 44 -7.27 -0.82 1.88
N ARG A 45 -7.28 -2.07 2.36
CA ARG A 45 -6.21 -3.05 2.09
C ARG A 45 -6.13 -3.40 0.60
N GLU A 46 -7.27 -3.57 -0.07
CA GLU A 46 -7.35 -3.80 -1.52
C GLU A 46 -6.81 -2.59 -2.31
N LEU A 47 -7.17 -1.38 -1.89
CA LEU A 47 -6.67 -0.15 -2.49
C LEU A 47 -5.15 -0.01 -2.34
N GLU A 48 -4.63 -0.21 -1.13
CA GLU A 48 -3.18 -0.18 -0.85
C GLU A 48 -2.44 -1.20 -1.72
N GLN A 49 -2.96 -2.42 -1.83
CA GLN A 49 -2.37 -3.45 -2.67
C GLN A 49 -2.33 -3.04 -4.15
N GLU A 50 -3.42 -2.50 -4.69
CA GLU A 50 -3.48 -2.09 -6.10
C GLU A 50 -2.56 -0.88 -6.38
N MET A 51 -2.56 0.11 -5.49
CA MET A 51 -1.80 1.34 -5.67
C MET A 51 -0.29 1.09 -5.58
N PHE A 52 0.15 0.20 -4.69
CA PHE A 52 1.55 0.07 -4.32
C PHE A 52 2.24 -1.23 -4.79
N ASN A 53 1.54 -2.13 -5.50
CA ASN A 53 2.09 -3.40 -5.98
C ASN A 53 3.33 -3.27 -6.89
N ASP A 54 3.51 -2.14 -7.54
CA ASP A 54 4.58 -1.84 -8.50
C ASP A 54 5.61 -0.83 -7.97
N MET A 55 5.50 -0.41 -6.70
CA MET A 55 6.50 0.48 -6.12
C MET A 55 7.84 -0.22 -5.95
N THR A 56 8.91 0.50 -6.30
CA THR A 56 10.29 0.07 -6.09
C THR A 56 10.98 0.91 -5.03
N GLU A 57 12.15 0.49 -4.53
CA GLU A 57 12.96 1.30 -3.61
C GLU A 57 13.29 2.69 -4.16
N HIS A 58 13.45 2.80 -5.48
CA HIS A 58 13.70 4.09 -6.13
C HIS A 58 12.54 5.08 -5.96
N ASN A 59 11.32 4.58 -5.77
CA ASN A 59 10.12 5.37 -5.52
C ASN A 59 9.99 5.86 -4.06
N THR A 60 10.73 5.25 -3.12
CA THR A 60 10.51 5.46 -1.67
C THR A 60 11.72 6.09 -0.97
N LEU A 61 12.92 5.97 -1.52
CA LEU A 61 14.15 6.56 -0.96
C LEU A 61 14.30 8.05 -1.34
N LEU A 62 13.35 8.89 -0.91
CA LEU A 62 13.32 10.32 -1.21
C LEU A 62 14.50 11.11 -0.62
N HIS A 63 15.11 10.61 0.45
CA HIS A 63 16.22 11.27 1.15
C HIS A 63 17.52 11.32 0.34
N TYR A 64 17.65 10.51 -0.72
CA TYR A 64 18.78 10.57 -1.64
C TYR A 64 18.54 11.48 -2.84
N LYS A 65 17.41 12.19 -2.88
CA LYS A 65 16.96 12.93 -4.07
C LYS A 65 17.00 14.42 -3.82
N SER A 66 17.35 15.16 -4.86
CA SER A 66 17.19 16.60 -4.92
C SER A 66 15.70 16.99 -4.94
N HIS A 67 15.42 18.26 -4.67
CA HIS A 67 14.06 18.79 -4.67
C HIS A 67 13.38 18.65 -6.05
N GLU A 68 14.15 18.80 -7.12
CA GLU A 68 13.68 18.65 -8.50
C GLU A 68 13.30 17.20 -8.80
N GLU A 69 14.16 16.25 -8.44
CA GLU A 69 13.87 14.81 -8.59
C GLU A 69 12.66 14.37 -7.76
N ILE A 70 12.48 14.92 -6.56
CA ILE A 70 11.28 14.65 -5.75
C ILE A 70 10.03 15.13 -6.48
N SER A 71 10.05 16.34 -7.05
CA SER A 71 8.94 16.90 -7.82
C SER A 71 8.60 16.03 -9.04
N GLU A 72 9.61 15.62 -9.82
CA GLU A 72 9.43 14.77 -10.99
C GLU A 72 8.82 13.41 -10.62
N ILE A 73 9.32 12.78 -9.55
CA ILE A 73 8.79 11.50 -9.07
C ILE A 73 7.36 11.64 -8.59
N ALA A 74 7.05 12.71 -7.84
CA ALA A 74 5.70 12.97 -7.36
C ALA A 74 4.71 13.15 -8.53
N LEU A 75 5.10 13.90 -9.57
CA LEU A 75 4.30 14.07 -10.78
C LEU A 75 4.06 12.73 -11.48
N ARG A 76 5.14 11.96 -11.71
CA ARG A 76 5.05 10.64 -12.36
C ARG A 76 4.15 9.68 -11.56
N GLN A 77 4.33 9.59 -10.24
CA GLN A 77 3.52 8.74 -9.37
C GLN A 77 2.05 9.16 -9.38
N SER A 78 1.78 10.46 -9.34
CA SER A 78 0.40 10.98 -9.38
C SER A 78 -0.32 10.58 -10.68
N LEU A 79 0.39 10.63 -11.82
CA LEU A 79 -0.15 10.21 -13.10
C LEU A 79 -0.44 8.70 -13.15
N GLU A 80 0.46 7.86 -12.64
CA GLU A 80 0.23 6.42 -12.59
C GLU A 80 -0.91 6.05 -11.64
N VAL A 81 -0.96 6.65 -10.45
CA VAL A 81 -2.07 6.50 -9.50
C VAL A 81 -3.39 6.90 -10.14
N ALA A 82 -3.44 8.03 -10.88
CA ALA A 82 -4.65 8.45 -11.56
C ALA A 82 -5.15 7.42 -12.59
N LYS A 83 -4.26 6.75 -13.32
CA LYS A 83 -4.64 5.66 -14.25
C LYS A 83 -5.22 4.47 -13.49
N LYS A 84 -4.57 4.04 -12.42
CA LYS A 84 -5.03 2.92 -11.59
C LYS A 84 -6.37 3.20 -10.93
N LEU A 85 -6.57 4.41 -10.41
CA LEU A 85 -7.85 4.85 -9.83
C LEU A 85 -8.98 4.81 -10.86
N ARG A 86 -8.74 5.28 -12.09
CA ARG A 86 -9.75 5.19 -13.18
C ARG A 86 -10.10 3.74 -13.52
N ALA A 87 -9.10 2.87 -13.62
CA ALA A 87 -9.33 1.44 -13.87
C ALA A 87 -10.12 0.78 -12.73
N MET A 88 -9.80 1.13 -11.48
CA MET A 88 -10.52 0.66 -10.30
C MET A 88 -11.97 1.14 -10.29
N GLN A 89 -12.21 2.43 -10.60
CA GLN A 89 -13.55 2.99 -10.68
C GLN A 89 -14.39 2.29 -11.76
N GLN A 90 -13.83 2.03 -12.95
CA GLN A 90 -14.53 1.26 -13.99
C GLN A 90 -14.93 -0.15 -13.53
N ARG A 91 -14.12 -0.79 -12.68
CA ARG A 91 -14.37 -2.14 -12.16
C ARG A 91 -15.39 -2.16 -11.02
N ILE A 92 -15.31 -1.20 -10.11
CA ILE A 92 -16.06 -1.22 -8.84
C ILE A 92 -17.34 -0.37 -8.92
N ASN A 93 -17.32 0.75 -9.65
CA ASN A 93 -18.41 1.72 -9.72
C ASN A 93 -18.49 2.40 -11.12
N PRO A 94 -18.82 1.64 -12.18
CA PRO A 94 -18.85 2.17 -13.54
C PRO A 94 -19.90 3.28 -13.68
N GLY A 95 -19.47 4.49 -14.04
CA GLY A 95 -20.35 5.65 -14.22
C GLY A 95 -20.80 6.32 -12.92
N GLY A 96 -20.32 5.86 -11.76
CA GLY A 96 -20.52 6.56 -10.50
C GLY A 96 -19.62 7.79 -10.40
N ASN A 97 -20.11 8.83 -9.73
CA ASN A 97 -19.33 10.06 -9.51
C ASN A 97 -18.33 9.93 -8.35
N ASP A 98 -18.47 8.91 -7.52
CA ASP A 98 -17.58 8.69 -6.39
C ASP A 98 -16.49 7.66 -6.73
N ILE A 99 -15.24 8.06 -6.46
CA ILE A 99 -14.06 7.20 -6.47
C ILE A 99 -14.02 6.34 -5.19
N TRP A 100 -14.91 6.62 -4.23
CA TRP A 100 -14.98 6.09 -2.87
C TRP A 100 -16.42 5.66 -2.52
N PRO A 101 -16.68 4.61 -1.74
CA PRO A 101 -18.04 4.30 -1.28
C PRO A 101 -18.55 5.24 -0.18
#